data_AF-A0A2T7KGE2-F1
#
_entry.id   AF-A0A2T7KGE2-F1
#
_cell.length_a   1.000
_cell.length_b   1.000
_cell.length_c   1.000
_cell.angle_alpha   90.00
_cell.angle_beta   90.00
_cell.angle_gamma   90.00
#
_symmetry.space_group_name_H-M   'P 1'
#
loop_
_entity.id
_entity.type
_entity.pdbx_description
1 polymer ?
#
loop_
_entity_poly.entity_id
_entity_poly.type
_entity_poly.pdbx_seq_one_letter_code
_entity_poly.pdbx_strand_id
1 'polypeptide(L)' 'MNANVTYEAAFTPADEEVTVIRSARAGVSGLSDEFDATNLETAERALFNAGYLLASPWSEPSSNGDRWCTLTRMT' A
#
# COMPACT_ATOMS: atom_id res chain seq x y z
N MET A 1 22.24 -1.25 -12.58
CA MET A 1 21.90 -2.10 -11.43
C MET A 1 20.53 -1.65 -10.96
N ASN A 2 19.46 -2.41 -11.20
CA ASN A 2 18.13 -2.02 -10.71
C ASN A 2 18.11 -2.24 -9.20
N ALA A 3 18.00 -1.17 -8.43
CA ALA A 3 17.57 -1.29 -7.05
C ALA A 3 16.21 -2.01 -7.07
N ASN A 4 16.04 -3.08 -6.30
CA ASN A 4 14.74 -3.72 -6.16
C ASN A 4 13.80 -2.68 -5.51
N VAL A 5 12.90 -2.10 -6.33
CA VAL A 5 11.88 -1.18 -5.85
C VAL A 5 10.79 -2.02 -5.21
N THR A 6 10.55 -1.83 -3.92
CA THR A 6 9.40 -2.39 -3.22
C THR A 6 8.28 -1.35 -3.17
N TYR A 7 7.05 -1.84 -3.13
CA TYR A 7 5.85 -1.03 -2.95
C TYR A 7 5.15 -1.52 -1.68
N GLU A 8 4.64 -0.59 -0.90
CA GLU A 8 3.89 -0.86 0.32
C GLU A 8 2.56 -0.09 0.25
N ALA A 9 1.50 -0.62 0.84
CA ALA A 9 0.28 0.13 1.05
C ALA A 9 0.02 0.31 2.54
N ALA A 10 -0.41 1.51 2.92
CA ALA A 10 -0.99 1.82 4.21
C ALA A 10 -2.48 2.08 4.01
N PHE A 11 -3.33 1.31 4.65
CA PHE A 11 -4.76 1.59 4.74
C PHE A 11 -5.03 2.30 6.06
N THR A 12 -5.59 3.50 5.99
CA THR A 12 -5.89 4.37 7.13
C THR A 12 -7.40 4.48 7.29
N PRO A 13 -8.02 3.69 8.20
CA PRO A 13 -9.48 3.66 8.33
C PRO A 13 -10.09 4.98 8.77
N ALA A 14 -9.34 5.80 9.51
CA ALA A 14 -9.81 7.10 10.01
C ALA A 14 -10.00 8.13 8.89
N ASP A 15 -9.16 8.06 7.86
CA ASP A 15 -9.17 8.96 6.71
C ASP A 15 -9.89 8.33 5.49
N GLU A 16 -10.37 7.09 5.63
CA GLU A 16 -11.00 6.32 4.55
C GLU A 16 -10.14 6.28 3.28
N GLU A 17 -8.82 6.05 3.46
CA GLU A 17 -7.83 6.11 2.39
C GLU A 17 -6.91 4.90 2.39
N VAL A 18 -6.45 4.50 1.20
CA VAL A 18 -5.28 3.65 1.01
C VAL A 18 -4.18 4.37 0.24
N THR A 19 -2.99 4.39 0.83
CA THR A 19 -1.84 5.12 0.35
C THR A 19 -0.75 4.15 -0.11
N VAL A 20 -0.29 4.26 -1.35
CA VAL A 20 0.82 3.47 -1.90
C VAL A 20 2.13 4.23 -1.71
N ILE A 21 3.09 3.57 -1.09
CA ILE A 21 4.42 4.09 -0.80
C ILE A 21 5.43 3.31 -1.63
N ARG A 22 6.25 4.04 -2.38
CA ARG A 22 7.36 3.46 -3.15
C ARG A 22 8.63 3.52 -2.32
N SER A 23 9.24 2.36 -2.09
CA SER A 23 10.50 2.19 -1.39
C SER A 23 11.58 1.78 -2.40
N ALA A 24 12.40 2.74 -2.86
CA ALA A 24 13.41 2.50 -3.90
C ALA A 24 14.78 2.07 -3.35
N ARG A 25 15.06 2.38 -2.08
CA ARG A 25 16.28 2.03 -1.34
C ARG A 25 15.95 2.03 0.16
N ALA A 26 16.60 1.19 0.97
CA ALA A 26 16.51 1.28 2.42
C ALA A 26 16.77 2.73 2.89
N GLY A 27 15.74 3.39 3.41
CA GLY A 27 15.78 4.79 3.85
C GLY A 27 15.30 5.84 2.84
N VAL A 28 14.83 5.46 1.64
CA VAL A 28 14.19 6.37 0.67
C VAL A 28 12.78 5.87 0.38
N SER A 29 11.81 6.47 1.07
CA SER A 29 10.37 6.24 0.89
C SER A 29 9.72 7.53 0.38
N GLY A 30 8.80 7.39 -0.56
CA GLY A 30 7.98 8.50 -1.05
C GLY A 30 6.58 8.02 -1.38
N LEU A 31 5.59 8.89 -1.16
CA LEU A 31 4.22 8.69 -1.62
C LEU A 31 4.24 8.47 -3.14
N SER A 32 3.64 7.38 -3.57
CA SER A 32 3.44 7.07 -4.98
C SER A 32 2.07 7.55 -5.41
N ASP A 33 1.02 7.08 -4.72
CA ASP A 33 -0.37 7.27 -5.12
C ASP A 33 -1.29 7.15 -3.87
N GLU A 34 -2.45 7.82 -3.87
CA GLU A 34 -3.49 7.75 -2.83
C GLU A 34 -4.85 7.47 -3.47
N PHE A 35 -5.66 6.65 -2.80
CA PHE A 35 -6.97 6.24 -3.27
C PHE A 35 -7.98 6.18 -2.14
N ASP A 36 -9.22 6.61 -2.40
CA ASP A 36 -10.33 6.46 -1.47
C ASP A 36 -10.65 4.97 -1.22
N ALA A 37 -10.76 4.59 0.05
CA ALA A 37 -11.13 3.25 0.50
C ALA A 37 -11.83 3.31 1.87
N THR A 38 -13.06 2.84 1.97
CA THR A 38 -13.79 2.85 3.25
C THR A 38 -13.51 1.60 4.09
N ASN A 39 -12.93 0.56 3.48
CA ASN A 39 -12.56 -0.70 4.12
C ASN A 39 -11.47 -1.43 3.30
N LEU A 40 -10.96 -2.54 3.86
CA LEU A 40 -9.92 -3.34 3.23
C LEU A 40 -10.31 -3.90 1.85
N GLU A 41 -11.57 -4.31 1.66
CA GLU A 41 -12.02 -4.82 0.36
C GLU A 41 -11.97 -3.73 -0.72
N THR A 42 -12.42 -2.51 -0.39
CA THR A 42 -12.33 -1.36 -1.30
C THR A 42 -10.89 -0.94 -1.54
N ALA A 43 -10.02 -1.03 -0.53
CA ALA A 43 -8.59 -0.75 -0.66
C ALA A 43 -7.92 -1.74 -1.61
N GLU A 44 -8.15 -3.04 -1.44
CA GLU A 44 -7.63 -4.08 -2.32
C GLU A 44 -8.12 -3.91 -3.75
N ARG A 45 -9.39 -3.54 -3.95
CA ARG A 45 -9.93 -3.26 -5.28
C ARG A 45 -9.31 -2.02 -5.91
N ALA A 46 -9.09 -0.95 -5.15
CA ALA A 46 -8.42 0.25 -5.63
C ALA A 46 -6.98 -0.05 -6.06
N LEU A 47 -6.23 -0.77 -5.22
CA LEU A 47 -4.87 -1.23 -5.51
C LEU A 47 -4.83 -2.10 -6.76
N PHE A 48 -5.74 -3.06 -6.89
CA PHE A 48 -5.86 -3.93 -8.06
C PHE A 48 -6.11 -3.12 -9.34
N ASN A 49 -7.07 -2.20 -9.31
CA ASN A 49 -7.37 -1.31 -10.43
C ASN A 49 -6.18 -0.40 -10.80
N ALA A 50 -5.36 -0.04 -9.82
CA ALA A 50 -4.14 0.74 -10.00
C ALA A 50 -2.93 -0.10 -10.47
N GLY A 51 -3.08 -1.41 -10.66
CA GLY A 51 -2.01 -2.28 -11.15
C GLY A 51 -1.16 -2.91 -10.04
N TYR A 52 -1.64 -2.98 -8.80
CA TYR A 52 -0.94 -3.58 -7.67
C TYR A 52 -1.67 -4.82 -7.13
N LEU A 53 -0.90 -5.86 -6.80
CA LEU A 53 -1.37 -7.03 -6.07
C LEU A 53 -0.79 -7.05 -4.67
N LEU A 54 -1.54 -7.55 -3.70
CA LEU A 54 -1.00 -7.80 -2.38
C LEU A 54 0.03 -8.93 -2.45
N ALA A 55 1.28 -8.61 -2.12
CA ALA A 55 2.37 -9.58 -1.97
C ALA A 55 2.36 -10.25 -0.60
N SER A 56 1.68 -9.64 0.37
CA SER A 56 1.53 -10.12 1.75
C SER A 56 0.16 -9.70 2.27
N PRO A 57 -0.41 -10.47 3.21
CA PRO A 57 -1.66 -10.07 3.85
C PRO A 57 -1.50 -8.74 4.58
N TRP A 58 -2.61 -8.02 4.76
CA TRP A 58 -2.66 -6.87 5.65
C TRP A 58 -2.19 -7.25 7.06
N SER A 59 -1.33 -6.42 7.62
CA SER A 59 -0.86 -6.54 8.99
C SER A 59 -2.01 -6.42 9.99
N GLU A 60 -1.73 -6.82 11.23
CA GLU A 60 -2.56 -6.40 12.35
C GLU A 60 -2.64 -4.86 12.41
N PRO A 61 -3.77 -4.31 12.89
CA PRO A 61 -3.93 -2.87 12.99
C PRO A 61 -2.90 -2.28 13.96
N SER A 62 -2.28 -1.18 13.55
CA SER A 62 -1.37 -0.40 14.39
C SER A 62 -2.14 0.30 15.53
N SER A 63 -1.43 1.00 16.41
CA SER A 63 -2.06 1.81 17.48
C SER A 63 -3.03 2.87 16.94
N ASN A 64 -2.88 3.30 15.69
CA ASN A 64 -3.77 4.26 15.03
C ASN A 64 -4.88 3.59 14.22
N GLY A 65 -4.92 2.26 14.17
CA GLY A 65 -5.85 1.49 13.33
C GLY A 65 -5.33 1.19 11.93
N ASP A 66 -4.23 1.81 11.52
CA ASP A 66 -3.65 1.64 10.19
C ASP A 66 -3.19 0.20 9.97
N ARG A 67 -3.37 -0.29 8.74
CA ARG A 67 -2.94 -1.62 8.33
C ARG A 67 -1.99 -1.50 7.15
N TRP A 68 -0.94 -2.31 7.18
CA TRP A 68 0.12 -2.25 6.17
C TRP A 68 0.20 -3.55 5.39
N CYS A 69 0.52 -3.48 4.11
CA CYS A 69 0.88 -4.66 3.32
C CYS A 69 1.97 -4.34 2.30
N THR A 70 2.69 -5.36 1.86
CA THR A 70 3.61 -5.25 0.73
C THR A 70 2.85 -5.50 -0.57
N LEU A 71 3.20 -4.78 -1.63
CA LEU A 71 2.60 -4.87 -2.95
C LEU A 71 3.58 -5.40 -4.00
N THR A 72 3.04 -6.15 -4.96
CA THR A 72 3.68 -6.49 -6.23
C THR A 72 3.05 -5.68 -7.33
N ARG A 73 3.84 -4.96 -8.13
CA ARG A 73 3.35 -4.25 -9.31
C ARG A 73 3.12 -5.23 -10.46
N MET A 74 1.91 -5.24 -11.01
CA MET A 74 1.57 -5.96 -12.23
C MET A 74 2.17 -5.19 -13.41
N THR A 75 3.10 -5.83 -14.12
CA THR A 75 3.78 -5.27 -15.31
C THR A 75 2.82 -5.06 -16.47
#